data_AF-A0A1Q3AYF9-F1
#
_entry.id   AF-A0A1Q3AYF9-F1
#
_cell.length_a   1.000
_cell.length_b   1.000
_cell.length_c   1.000
_cell.angle_alpha   90.00
_cell.angle_beta   90.00
_cell.angle_gamma   90.00
#
_symmetry.space_group_name_H-M   'P 1'
#
loop_
_entity.id
_entity.type
_entity.pdbx_description
1 polymer ?
#
loop_
_entity_poly.entity_id
_entity_poly.type
_entity_poly.pdbx_seq_one_letter_code
_entity_poly.pdbx_strand_id
1 'polypeptide(L)'
;KNIDLDFCSSEFSIVSWLDDLHLLPLVQISDPFYIKLVKEFYSNLRMVSIPNEEFALSSSVKGQRIYLDARILASILHIPYTGLYVFEHKKWPEVEGFHPNQILSLLYPNDPNVHPNMALTTNRLSVDHRLLHHLIVHQILPTDGGYAKLSRMQVFLMWCILSKIEFCFPLLMLKTMVRAFSQKKSVLPFGSILTKVFQHCQIRLEGEIATKLKKEDTYNKSTLNRMGWKKQEG
;
A
#
# COMPACT_ATOMS: atom_id res chain seq x y z
N LYS A 1 6.69 -6.09 0.97
CA LYS A 1 6.71 -7.52 0.64
C LYS A 1 6.37 -7.66 -0.82
N ASN A 2 7.21 -8.30 -1.63
CA ASN A 2 7.04 -8.40 -3.07
C ASN A 2 6.15 -9.57 -3.46
N ILE A 3 5.75 -9.60 -4.73
CA ILE A 3 5.02 -10.70 -5.33
C ILE A 3 5.91 -11.40 -6.36
N ASP A 4 5.88 -12.73 -6.37
CA ASP A 4 6.44 -13.54 -7.44
C ASP A 4 5.41 -13.59 -8.57
N LEU A 5 5.59 -12.77 -9.62
CA LEU A 5 4.56 -12.64 -10.66
C LEU A 5 4.33 -13.92 -11.43
N ASP A 6 5.38 -14.69 -11.74
CA ASP A 6 5.28 -15.92 -12.51
C ASP A 6 4.42 -16.95 -11.75
N PHE A 7 4.76 -17.17 -10.48
CA PHE A 7 4.00 -18.08 -9.64
C PHE A 7 2.60 -17.55 -9.31
N CYS A 8 2.46 -16.26 -9.01
CA CYS A 8 1.16 -15.73 -8.59
C CYS A 8 0.19 -15.57 -9.74
N SER A 9 0.65 -15.33 -10.98
CA SER A 9 -0.23 -15.23 -12.14
C SER A 9 -0.82 -16.58 -12.56
N SER A 10 -0.10 -17.69 -12.33
CA SER A 10 -0.62 -19.03 -12.63
C SER A 10 -1.61 -19.54 -11.59
N GLU A 11 -1.45 -19.13 -10.32
CA GLU A 11 -2.24 -19.68 -9.20
C GLU A 11 -3.37 -18.75 -8.74
N PHE A 12 -3.16 -17.43 -8.78
CA PHE A 12 -4.03 -16.45 -8.11
C PHE A 12 -4.54 -15.39 -9.08
N SER A 13 -5.73 -14.86 -8.79
CA SER A 13 -6.35 -13.81 -9.61
C SER A 13 -5.69 -12.43 -9.39
N ILE A 14 -4.90 -12.31 -8.33
CA ILE A 14 -4.36 -11.04 -7.85
C ILE A 14 -3.51 -10.28 -8.87
N VAL A 15 -2.75 -10.99 -9.72
CA VAL A 15 -1.89 -10.34 -10.72
C VAL A 15 -2.76 -9.62 -11.75
N SER A 16 -3.85 -10.25 -12.21
CA SER A 16 -4.79 -9.62 -13.14
C SER A 16 -5.45 -8.37 -12.56
N TRP A 17 -5.88 -8.42 -11.29
CA TRP A 17 -6.49 -7.26 -10.63
C TRP A 17 -5.54 -6.07 -10.47
N LEU A 18 -4.25 -6.34 -10.25
CA LEU A 18 -3.24 -5.29 -10.13
C LEU A 18 -2.83 -4.73 -11.50
N ASP A 19 -2.80 -5.58 -12.53
CA ASP A 19 -2.47 -5.18 -13.89
C ASP A 19 -3.55 -4.27 -14.50
N ASP A 20 -4.83 -4.59 -14.26
CA ASP A 20 -6.00 -3.78 -14.65
C ASP A 20 -5.91 -2.31 -14.17
N LEU A 21 -5.12 -2.04 -13.11
CA LEU A 21 -4.92 -0.71 -12.52
C LEU A 21 -3.48 -0.21 -12.62
N HIS A 22 -2.63 -0.89 -13.40
CA HIS A 22 -1.21 -0.57 -13.57
C HIS A 22 -0.43 -0.48 -12.25
N LEU A 23 -0.73 -1.38 -11.29
CA LEU A 23 -0.12 -1.43 -9.97
C LEU A 23 1.03 -2.43 -9.84
N LEU A 24 1.32 -3.20 -10.89
CA LEU A 24 2.45 -4.13 -10.89
C LEU A 24 3.79 -3.45 -10.56
N PRO A 25 4.13 -2.26 -11.11
CA PRO A 25 5.38 -1.57 -10.78
C PRO A 25 5.51 -1.27 -9.28
N LEU A 26 4.40 -0.90 -8.63
CA LEU A 26 4.36 -0.63 -7.19
C LEU A 26 4.64 -1.90 -6.38
N VAL A 27 3.99 -3.02 -6.72
CA VAL A 27 4.12 -4.25 -5.92
C VAL A 27 5.43 -5.02 -6.15
N GLN A 28 6.19 -4.63 -7.17
CA GLN A 28 7.49 -5.22 -7.50
C GLN A 28 8.70 -4.45 -6.95
N ILE A 29 8.49 -3.35 -6.21
CA ILE A 29 9.59 -2.56 -5.63
C ILE A 29 10.38 -3.42 -4.64
N SER A 30 11.60 -3.79 -5.05
CA SER A 30 12.50 -4.67 -4.29
C SER A 30 13.73 -3.97 -3.74
N ASP A 31 13.82 -2.65 -3.93
CA ASP A 31 14.95 -1.84 -3.51
C ASP A 31 15.24 -2.01 -2.02
N PRO A 32 16.53 -2.07 -1.63
CA PRO A 32 16.89 -2.00 -0.23
C PRO A 32 16.44 -0.65 0.34
N PHE A 33 16.22 -0.60 1.65
CA PHE A 33 15.89 0.63 2.35
C PHE A 33 16.96 1.02 3.36
N TYR A 34 17.13 2.33 3.56
CA TYR A 34 18.18 2.90 4.39
C TYR A 34 17.57 3.53 5.62
N ILE A 35 17.55 2.78 6.73
CA ILE A 35 16.80 3.16 7.95
C ILE A 35 17.18 4.56 8.45
N LYS A 36 18.47 4.93 8.40
CA LYS A 36 18.95 6.25 8.83
C LYS A 36 18.35 7.36 7.97
N LEU A 37 18.43 7.23 6.64
CA LEU A 37 17.89 8.21 5.70
C LEU A 37 16.37 8.30 5.77
N VAL A 38 15.67 7.17 5.94
CA VAL A 38 14.23 7.16 6.16
C VAL A 38 13.87 7.94 7.44
N LYS A 39 14.56 7.68 8.56
CA LYS A 39 14.33 8.43 9.80
C LYS A 39 14.61 9.93 9.63
N GLU A 40 15.68 10.28 8.93
CA GLU A 40 16.01 11.68 8.64
C GLU A 40 14.91 12.35 7.80
N PHE A 41 14.44 11.68 6.74
CA PHE A 41 13.34 12.15 5.90
C PHE A 41 12.08 12.44 6.72
N TYR A 42 11.68 11.52 7.60
CA TYR A 42 10.49 11.72 8.44
C TYR A 42 10.71 12.79 9.51
N SER A 43 11.91 12.88 10.09
CA SER A 43 12.23 13.90 11.10
C SER A 43 12.14 15.33 10.54
N ASN A 44 12.44 15.48 9.25
CA ASN A 44 12.40 16.74 8.54
C ASN A 44 11.11 16.95 7.72
N LEU A 45 10.13 16.05 7.83
CA LEU A 45 8.92 16.07 7.02
C LEU A 45 8.05 17.28 7.35
N ARG A 46 7.64 18.00 6.30
CA ARG A 46 6.74 19.17 6.39
C ARG A 46 5.67 19.07 5.32
N MET A 47 4.43 19.37 5.69
CA MET A 47 3.36 19.58 4.73
C MET A 47 3.56 20.91 4.04
N VAL A 48 3.56 20.91 2.71
CA VAL A 48 3.56 22.14 1.92
C VAL A 48 2.11 22.54 1.72
N SER A 49 1.76 23.74 2.17
CA SER A 49 0.42 24.30 2.01
C SER A 49 0.56 25.58 1.20
N ILE A 50 0.45 25.46 -0.12
CA ILE A 50 0.41 26.61 -1.03
C ILE A 50 -1.03 26.74 -1.52
N PRO A 51 -1.67 27.93 -1.41
CA PRO A 51 -3.02 28.14 -1.90
C PRO A 51 -3.13 27.77 -3.38
N ASN A 52 -4.16 27.01 -3.75
CA ASN A 52 -4.44 26.55 -5.11
C ASN A 52 -3.43 25.56 -5.71
N GLU A 53 -2.50 25.00 -4.92
CA GLU A 53 -1.62 23.91 -5.36
C GLU A 53 -2.07 22.55 -4.81
N GLU A 54 -1.68 21.50 -5.52
CA GLU A 54 -1.88 20.13 -5.08
C GLU A 54 -1.13 19.85 -3.77
N PHE A 55 -1.66 18.91 -2.98
CA PHE A 55 -1.02 18.51 -1.74
C PHE A 55 0.39 17.96 -2.00
N ALA A 56 1.38 18.53 -1.31
CA ALA A 56 2.77 18.12 -1.42
C ALA A 56 3.46 18.04 -0.07
N LEU A 57 4.55 17.29 -0.03
CA LEU A 57 5.45 17.15 1.09
C LEU A 57 6.80 17.77 0.75
N SER A 58 7.45 18.31 1.77
CA SER A 58 8.86 18.66 1.70
C SER A 58 9.63 18.01 2.83
N SER A 59 10.89 17.71 2.59
CA SER A 59 11.83 17.20 3.59
C SER A 59 13.26 17.60 3.23
N SER A 60 14.21 17.22 4.06
CA SER A 60 15.65 17.37 3.80
C SER A 60 16.36 16.10 4.26
N VAL A 61 17.23 15.57 3.41
CA VAL A 61 18.08 14.40 3.71
C VAL A 61 19.49 14.70 3.23
N LYS A 62 20.49 14.50 4.09
CA LYS A 62 21.91 14.84 3.82
C LYS A 62 22.09 16.29 3.32
N GLY A 63 21.29 17.20 3.87
CA GLY A 63 21.30 18.63 3.51
C GLY A 63 20.65 18.98 2.16
N GLN A 64 20.14 17.99 1.41
CA GLN A 64 19.46 18.22 0.15
C GLN A 64 17.94 18.23 0.34
N ARG A 65 17.27 19.24 -0.21
CA ARG A 65 15.81 19.39 -0.13
C ARG A 65 15.13 18.40 -1.06
N ILE A 66 14.09 17.76 -0.53
CA ILE A 66 13.19 16.88 -1.27
C ILE A 66 11.83 17.56 -1.31
N TYR A 67 11.24 17.64 -2.50
CA TYR A 67 9.86 18.06 -2.74
C TYR A 67 9.12 16.91 -3.42
N LEU A 68 7.93 16.58 -2.92
CA LEU A 68 7.20 15.40 -3.36
C LEU A 68 5.69 15.67 -3.35
N ASP A 69 5.11 15.87 -4.52
CA ASP A 69 3.66 15.83 -4.75
C ASP A 69 3.24 14.46 -5.31
N ALA A 70 1.93 14.26 -5.50
CA ALA A 70 1.40 12.98 -5.98
C ALA A 70 1.90 12.65 -7.39
N ARG A 71 2.08 13.64 -8.26
CA ARG A 71 2.53 13.49 -9.66
C ARG A 71 4.00 13.05 -9.72
N ILE A 72 4.87 13.69 -8.94
CA ILE A 72 6.29 13.30 -8.83
C ILE A 72 6.39 11.88 -8.28
N LEU A 73 5.66 11.57 -7.20
CA LEU A 73 5.68 10.22 -6.64
C LEU A 73 5.20 9.17 -7.65
N ALA A 74 4.11 9.45 -8.37
CA ALA A 74 3.60 8.57 -9.42
C ALA A 74 4.64 8.32 -10.52
N SER A 75 5.33 9.38 -10.97
CA SER A 75 6.39 9.28 -11.98
C SER A 75 7.57 8.43 -11.51
N ILE A 76 7.95 8.53 -10.24
CA ILE A 76 9.04 7.72 -9.65
C ILE A 76 8.65 6.24 -9.56
N LEU A 77 7.38 5.98 -9.25
CA LEU A 77 6.86 4.63 -9.03
C LEU A 77 6.31 3.97 -10.31
N HIS A 78 6.20 4.73 -11.40
CA HIS A 78 5.58 4.30 -12.66
C HIS A 78 4.15 3.77 -12.48
N ILE A 79 3.33 4.49 -11.73
CA ILE A 79 1.90 4.17 -11.51
C ILE A 79 1.00 5.36 -11.85
N PRO A 80 -0.31 5.16 -12.05
CA PRO A 80 -1.25 6.25 -12.28
C PRO A 80 -1.32 7.23 -11.08
N TYR A 81 -1.52 8.52 -11.39
CA TYR A 81 -1.79 9.56 -10.39
C TYR A 81 -3.22 10.10 -10.43
N THR A 82 -4.02 9.63 -11.39
CA THR A 82 -5.42 10.01 -11.58
C THR A 82 -6.35 9.07 -10.82
N GLY A 83 -7.65 9.35 -10.91
CA GLY A 83 -8.69 8.54 -10.30
C GLY A 83 -9.17 9.08 -8.96
N LEU A 84 -10.02 8.29 -8.32
CA LEU A 84 -10.65 8.62 -7.07
C LEU A 84 -9.61 8.82 -5.96
N TYR A 85 -9.86 9.76 -5.07
CA TYR A 85 -9.09 9.90 -3.84
C TYR A 85 -10.02 10.02 -2.64
N VAL A 86 -9.80 9.13 -1.66
CA VAL A 86 -10.42 9.20 -0.34
C VAL A 86 -9.37 8.80 0.70
N PHE A 87 -9.38 9.46 1.86
CA PHE A 87 -8.58 9.06 3.00
C PHE A 87 -9.38 9.20 4.29
N GLU A 88 -10.16 8.15 4.60
CA GLU A 88 -11.08 8.10 5.75
C GLU A 88 -10.78 6.87 6.61
N HIS A 89 -10.84 7.02 7.94
CA HIS A 89 -10.48 5.96 8.88
C HIS A 89 -11.56 5.64 9.91
N LYS A 90 -12.49 6.57 10.15
CA LYS A 90 -13.52 6.46 11.18
C LYS A 90 -14.80 5.89 10.59
N LYS A 91 -15.22 6.40 9.44
CA LYS A 91 -16.45 5.97 8.75
C LYS A 91 -16.16 5.25 7.45
N TRP A 92 -17.21 4.76 6.79
CA TRP A 92 -17.10 4.28 5.42
C TRP A 92 -16.88 5.48 4.49
N PRO A 93 -16.02 5.35 3.47
CA PRO A 93 -15.97 6.30 2.36
C PRO A 93 -17.37 6.54 1.77
N GLU A 94 -17.70 7.81 1.51
CA GLU A 94 -18.93 8.21 0.84
C GLU A 94 -18.56 8.59 -0.59
N VAL A 95 -18.68 7.63 -1.51
CA VAL A 95 -18.30 7.75 -2.91
C VAL A 95 -19.43 7.17 -3.75
N GLU A 96 -19.72 7.81 -4.88
CA GLU A 96 -20.67 7.30 -5.87
C GLU A 96 -20.33 5.86 -6.28
N GLY A 97 -21.35 4.98 -6.28
CA GLY A 97 -21.21 3.56 -6.60
C GLY A 97 -20.61 2.68 -5.50
N PHE A 98 -20.05 3.26 -4.43
CA PHE A 98 -19.54 2.45 -3.31
C PHE A 98 -20.62 2.17 -2.27
N HIS A 99 -20.97 0.88 -2.14
CA HIS A 99 -21.88 0.40 -1.10
C HIS A 99 -21.18 -0.69 -0.25
N PRO A 100 -20.93 -0.46 1.05
CA PRO A 100 -20.24 -1.43 1.90
C PRO A 100 -20.85 -2.83 1.88
N ASN A 101 -22.18 -2.96 1.83
CA ASN A 101 -22.84 -4.26 1.77
C ASN A 101 -22.45 -5.07 0.53
N GLN A 102 -22.30 -4.43 -0.63
CA GLN A 102 -21.98 -5.12 -1.89
C GLN A 102 -20.57 -5.73 -1.84
N ILE A 103 -19.57 -4.96 -1.40
CA ILE A 103 -18.20 -5.49 -1.26
C ILE A 103 -18.13 -6.54 -0.15
N LEU A 104 -18.87 -6.39 0.94
CA LEU A 104 -18.89 -7.38 2.01
C LEU A 104 -19.49 -8.71 1.55
N SER A 105 -20.55 -8.70 0.74
CA SER A 105 -21.09 -9.92 0.14
C SER A 105 -20.09 -10.61 -0.79
N LEU A 106 -19.25 -9.85 -1.52
CA LEU A 106 -18.17 -10.41 -2.34
C LEU A 106 -17.03 -11.02 -1.50
N LEU A 107 -16.65 -10.34 -0.42
CA LEU A 107 -15.53 -10.75 0.43
C LEU A 107 -15.90 -11.91 1.38
N TYR A 108 -17.17 -11.99 1.79
CA TYR A 108 -17.69 -12.95 2.76
C TYR A 108 -18.95 -13.67 2.22
N PRO A 109 -18.86 -14.39 1.09
CA PRO A 109 -20.04 -14.96 0.42
C PRO A 109 -20.80 -15.97 1.27
N ASN A 110 -20.14 -16.59 2.26
CA ASN A 110 -20.71 -17.64 3.12
C ASN A 110 -21.12 -17.15 4.51
N ASP A 111 -21.13 -15.83 4.75
CA ASP A 111 -21.46 -15.27 6.06
C ASP A 111 -22.70 -14.35 5.96
N PRO A 112 -23.92 -14.88 6.22
CA PRO A 112 -25.15 -14.10 6.11
C PRO A 112 -25.27 -13.00 7.17
N ASN A 113 -24.44 -13.04 8.22
CA ASN A 113 -24.46 -12.06 9.29
C ASN A 113 -23.46 -10.93 9.07
N VAL A 114 -22.72 -10.92 7.95
CA VAL A 114 -21.76 -9.85 7.67
C VAL A 114 -22.48 -8.53 7.46
N HIS A 115 -22.08 -7.48 8.18
CA HIS A 115 -22.67 -6.15 8.02
C HIS A 115 -21.65 -5.01 8.27
N PRO A 116 -21.87 -3.79 7.75
CA PRO A 116 -20.82 -2.74 7.70
C PRO A 116 -20.35 -2.19 9.05
N ASN A 117 -21.08 -2.49 10.13
CA ASN A 117 -20.78 -2.00 11.47
C ASN A 117 -20.03 -3.04 12.34
N MET A 118 -19.86 -4.27 11.86
CA MET A 118 -19.13 -5.30 12.60
C MET A 118 -17.61 -5.16 12.44
N ALA A 119 -16.87 -5.85 13.31
CA ALA A 119 -15.43 -6.05 13.10
C ALA A 119 -15.20 -7.09 12.00
N LEU A 120 -14.47 -6.69 10.96
CA LEU A 120 -14.16 -7.53 9.80
C LEU A 120 -12.86 -8.28 10.02
N THR A 121 -12.84 -9.59 9.73
CA THR A 121 -11.69 -10.47 9.96
C THR A 121 -11.19 -11.11 8.68
N THR A 122 -9.88 -11.40 8.61
CA THR A 122 -9.25 -11.97 7.41
C THR A 122 -9.43 -13.49 7.30
N ASN A 123 -9.68 -14.19 8.40
CA ASN A 123 -9.83 -15.64 8.44
C ASN A 123 -11.08 -16.19 7.73
N ARG A 124 -12.03 -15.35 7.32
CA ARG A 124 -13.19 -15.74 6.52
C ARG A 124 -13.05 -15.36 5.03
N LEU A 125 -11.99 -14.63 4.66
CA LEU A 125 -11.69 -14.30 3.28
C LEU A 125 -11.14 -15.52 2.53
N SER A 126 -11.40 -15.56 1.21
CA SER A 126 -10.71 -16.45 0.28
C SER A 126 -9.20 -16.18 0.26
N VAL A 127 -8.40 -17.13 -0.24
CA VAL A 127 -6.95 -16.96 -0.29
C VAL A 127 -6.55 -15.77 -1.18
N ASP A 128 -7.20 -15.58 -2.34
CA ASP A 128 -6.96 -14.42 -3.20
C ASP A 128 -7.23 -13.10 -2.47
N HIS A 129 -8.36 -12.99 -1.76
CA HIS A 129 -8.71 -11.79 -1.01
C HIS A 129 -7.79 -11.55 0.19
N ARG A 130 -7.30 -12.60 0.86
CA ARG A 130 -6.28 -12.46 1.91
C ARG A 130 -4.97 -11.94 1.35
N LEU A 131 -4.54 -12.46 0.20
CA LEU A 131 -3.32 -12.03 -0.46
C LEU A 131 -3.42 -10.57 -0.90
N LEU A 132 -4.57 -10.15 -1.45
CA LEU A 132 -4.86 -8.76 -1.79
C LEU A 132 -4.80 -7.84 -0.57
N HIS A 133 -5.50 -8.22 0.52
CA HIS A 133 -5.44 -7.47 1.78
C HIS A 133 -4.00 -7.35 2.27
N HIS A 134 -3.24 -8.44 2.23
CA HIS A 134 -1.84 -8.47 2.64
C HIS A 134 -0.94 -7.55 1.80
N LEU A 135 -1.14 -7.48 0.48
CA LEU A 135 -0.42 -6.51 -0.34
C LEU A 135 -0.78 -5.08 0.05
N ILE A 136 -2.07 -4.79 0.22
CA ILE A 136 -2.54 -3.45 0.63
C ILE A 136 -1.87 -3.04 1.94
N VAL A 137 -1.90 -3.89 2.97
CA VAL A 137 -1.34 -3.54 4.30
C VAL A 137 0.18 -3.53 4.38
N HIS A 138 0.90 -4.10 3.42
CA HIS A 138 2.36 -4.07 3.40
C HIS A 138 2.93 -3.02 2.45
N GLN A 139 2.21 -2.67 1.39
CA GLN A 139 2.75 -1.85 0.30
C GLN A 139 2.01 -0.52 0.10
N ILE A 140 0.69 -0.51 0.29
CA ILE A 140 -0.16 0.64 -0.11
C ILE A 140 -0.56 1.47 1.11
N LEU A 141 -1.13 0.81 2.12
CA LEU A 141 -1.57 1.40 3.37
C LEU A 141 -0.98 0.64 4.57
N PRO A 142 0.32 0.82 4.87
CA PRO A 142 0.98 0.18 5.99
C PRO A 142 0.29 0.44 7.33
N THR A 143 0.05 -0.64 8.08
CA THR A 143 -0.55 -0.61 9.42
C THR A 143 0.38 -1.26 10.44
N ASP A 144 0.32 -0.76 11.68
CA ASP A 144 1.07 -1.33 12.81
C ASP A 144 0.19 -2.32 13.59
N GLY A 145 -1.12 -2.36 13.30
CA GLY A 145 -2.04 -3.34 13.85
C GLY A 145 -1.87 -4.70 13.18
N GLY A 146 -2.11 -5.78 13.94
CA GLY A 146 -2.02 -7.14 13.39
C GLY A 146 -2.90 -7.38 12.16
N TYR A 147 -2.55 -8.39 11.36
CA TYR A 147 -3.17 -8.70 10.06
C TYR A 147 -4.48 -9.50 10.15
N ALA A 148 -5.05 -9.66 11.35
CA ALA A 148 -6.25 -10.45 11.58
C ALA A 148 -7.55 -9.71 11.24
N LYS A 149 -7.51 -8.37 11.19
CA LYS A 149 -8.69 -7.50 10.99
C LYS A 149 -8.50 -6.59 9.80
N LEU A 150 -9.61 -6.18 9.20
CA LEU A 150 -9.64 -5.20 8.12
C LEU A 150 -10.19 -3.87 8.62
N SER A 151 -9.54 -2.78 8.23
CA SER A 151 -10.14 -1.45 8.39
C SER A 151 -11.10 -1.16 7.23
N ARG A 152 -12.05 -0.23 7.44
CA ARG A 152 -12.97 0.23 6.39
C ARG A 152 -12.23 0.77 5.17
N MET A 153 -11.12 1.48 5.38
CA MET A 153 -10.25 1.96 4.31
C MET A 153 -9.59 0.82 3.52
N GLN A 154 -9.16 -0.26 4.19
CA GLN A 154 -8.58 -1.41 3.50
C GLN A 154 -9.63 -2.14 2.65
N VAL A 155 -10.85 -2.31 3.17
CA VAL A 155 -11.97 -2.90 2.40
C VAL A 155 -12.33 -2.02 1.21
N PHE A 156 -12.33 -0.71 1.39
CA PHE A 156 -12.57 0.23 0.30
C PHE A 156 -11.50 0.15 -0.79
N LEU A 157 -10.22 0.04 -0.43
CA LEU A 157 -9.15 -0.17 -1.41
C LEU A 157 -9.28 -1.52 -2.12
N MET A 158 -9.68 -2.57 -1.40
CA MET A 158 -10.01 -3.87 -2.03
C MET A 158 -11.16 -3.71 -3.03
N TRP A 159 -12.20 -2.96 -2.69
CA TRP A 159 -13.30 -2.66 -3.62
C TRP A 159 -12.81 -1.93 -4.87
N CYS A 160 -11.96 -0.91 -4.72
CA CYS A 160 -11.39 -0.19 -5.86
C CYS A 160 -10.64 -1.15 -6.79
N ILE A 161 -9.80 -2.02 -6.22
CA ILE A 161 -9.01 -2.98 -7.00
C ILE A 161 -9.89 -4.03 -7.68
N LEU A 162 -10.82 -4.65 -6.93
CA LEU A 162 -11.69 -5.69 -7.46
C LEU A 162 -12.72 -5.16 -8.49
N SER A 163 -13.12 -3.90 -8.36
CA SER A 163 -14.07 -3.24 -9.26
C SER A 163 -13.40 -2.41 -10.36
N LYS A 164 -12.07 -2.49 -10.47
CA LYS A 164 -11.26 -1.74 -11.46
C LYS A 164 -11.49 -0.23 -11.43
N ILE A 165 -11.71 0.33 -10.24
CA ILE A 165 -11.83 1.78 -10.04
C ILE A 165 -10.44 2.36 -9.90
N GLU A 166 -10.08 3.27 -10.81
CA GLU A 166 -8.85 4.04 -10.69
C GLU A 166 -8.84 4.82 -9.38
N PHE A 167 -7.75 4.68 -8.63
CA PHE A 167 -7.57 5.33 -7.34
C PHE A 167 -6.19 5.98 -7.27
N CYS A 168 -6.10 7.19 -6.72
CA CYS A 168 -4.86 7.93 -6.61
C CYS A 168 -4.00 7.40 -5.44
N PHE A 169 -3.32 6.27 -5.67
CA PHE A 169 -2.40 5.64 -4.72
C PHE A 169 -1.23 6.55 -4.30
N PRO A 170 -0.59 7.33 -5.19
CA PRO A 170 0.47 8.26 -4.78
C PRO A 170 0.01 9.24 -3.69
N LEU A 171 -1.16 9.86 -3.86
CA LEU A 171 -1.69 10.80 -2.87
C LEU A 171 -2.05 10.10 -1.54
N LEU A 172 -2.60 8.89 -1.60
CA LEU A 172 -2.83 8.07 -0.41
C LEU A 172 -1.52 7.77 0.34
N MET A 173 -0.43 7.45 -0.37
CA MET A 173 0.88 7.17 0.22
C MET A 173 1.45 8.41 0.91
N LEU A 174 1.39 9.59 0.28
CA LEU A 174 1.83 10.85 0.89
C LEU A 174 1.05 11.16 2.18
N LYS A 175 -0.27 10.98 2.16
CA LYS A 175 -1.13 11.19 3.33
C LYS A 175 -0.85 10.16 4.43
N THR A 176 -0.48 8.95 4.05
CA THR A 176 -0.04 7.90 4.97
C THR A 176 1.30 8.25 5.62
N MET A 177 2.25 8.85 4.89
CA MET A 177 3.50 9.37 5.47
C MET A 177 3.22 10.43 6.53
N VAL A 178 2.37 11.42 6.23
CA VAL A 178 1.98 12.46 7.18
C VAL A 178 1.30 11.89 8.42
N ARG A 179 0.41 10.91 8.25
CA ARG A 179 -0.24 10.25 9.37
C ARG A 179 0.78 9.53 10.25
N ALA A 180 1.70 8.77 9.66
CA ALA A 180 2.73 8.04 10.41
C ALA A 180 3.62 8.98 11.23
N PHE A 181 4.00 10.11 10.63
CA PHE A 181 4.72 11.18 11.31
C PHE A 181 3.90 11.79 12.46
N SER A 182 2.68 12.22 12.18
CA SER A 182 1.81 12.91 13.15
C SER A 182 1.46 12.02 14.35
N GLN A 183 1.34 10.71 14.13
CA GLN A 183 1.07 9.72 15.17
C GLN A 183 2.33 9.24 15.90
N LYS A 184 3.52 9.75 15.55
CA LYS A 184 4.81 9.35 16.13
C LYS A 184 4.99 7.83 16.13
N LYS A 185 4.64 7.18 15.03
CA LYS A 185 4.76 5.73 14.89
C LYS A 185 6.21 5.29 15.08
N SER A 186 6.41 4.18 15.77
CA SER A 186 7.73 3.56 15.94
C SER A 186 8.27 2.98 14.62
N VAL A 187 7.37 2.54 13.74
CA VAL A 187 7.68 2.00 12.42
C VAL A 187 7.27 3.03 11.36
N LEU A 188 8.25 3.45 10.56
CA LEU A 188 8.05 4.42 9.49
C LEU A 188 7.75 3.69 8.16
N PRO A 189 6.66 4.02 7.46
CA PRO A 189 6.28 3.31 6.25
C PRO A 189 7.15 3.68 5.05
N PHE A 190 7.05 2.85 4.01
CA PHE A 190 7.56 3.11 2.65
C PHE A 190 9.08 3.20 2.51
N GLY A 191 9.85 2.43 3.30
CA GLY A 191 11.32 2.45 3.23
C GLY A 191 11.90 2.26 1.81
N SER A 192 11.46 1.23 1.07
CA SER A 192 11.95 0.96 -0.29
C SER A 192 11.47 1.99 -1.33
N ILE A 193 10.26 2.52 -1.17
CA ILE A 193 9.74 3.62 -1.99
C ILE A 193 10.55 4.90 -1.74
N LEU A 194 10.90 5.19 -0.48
CA LEU A 194 11.75 6.33 -0.17
C LEU A 194 13.16 6.18 -0.76
N THR A 195 13.70 4.96 -0.89
CA THR A 195 14.93 4.75 -1.65
C THR A 195 14.81 5.21 -3.10
N LYS A 196 13.70 4.90 -3.79
CA LYS A 196 13.44 5.40 -5.14
C LYS A 196 13.35 6.93 -5.19
N VAL A 197 12.72 7.54 -4.18
CA VAL A 197 12.68 9.01 -4.03
C VAL A 197 14.09 9.59 -3.82
N PHE A 198 14.90 8.98 -2.98
CA PHE A 198 16.28 9.40 -2.73
C PHE A 198 17.13 9.33 -4.00
N GLN A 199 17.01 8.24 -4.77
CA GLN A 199 17.68 8.10 -6.07
C GLN A 199 17.23 9.17 -7.06
N HIS A 200 15.92 9.41 -7.16
CA HIS A 200 15.39 10.46 -8.04
C HIS A 200 15.94 11.84 -7.67
N CYS A 201 16.02 12.15 -6.38
CA CYS A 201 16.58 13.40 -5.87
C CYS A 201 18.12 13.46 -5.87
N GLN A 202 18.81 12.43 -6.36
CA GLN A 202 20.28 12.34 -6.37
C GLN A 202 20.93 12.37 -4.96
N ILE A 203 20.21 11.85 -3.96
CA ILE A 203 20.74 11.68 -2.61
C ILE A 203 21.78 10.57 -2.63
N ARG A 204 22.98 10.88 -2.16
CA ARG A 204 24.08 9.92 -2.13
C ARG A 204 23.81 8.77 -1.15
N LEU A 205 23.69 7.54 -1.67
CA LEU A 205 23.44 6.32 -0.89
C LEU A 205 24.72 5.55 -0.53
N GLU A 206 25.87 5.84 -1.17
CA GLU A 206 27.11 5.14 -0.84
C GLU A 206 27.54 5.40 0.61
N GLY A 207 28.02 4.35 1.27
CA GLY A 207 28.39 4.37 2.69
C GLY A 207 27.22 4.19 3.65
N GLU A 208 25.97 4.20 3.17
CA GLU A 208 24.80 3.93 4.00
C GLU A 208 24.57 2.42 4.19
N ILE A 209 24.06 2.04 5.36
CA ILE A 209 23.74 0.64 5.67
C ILE A 209 22.38 0.29 5.06
N ALA A 210 22.42 -0.50 3.98
CA ALA A 210 21.25 -1.01 3.29
C ALA A 210 20.58 -2.16 4.08
N THR A 211 19.27 -2.07 4.29
CA THR A 211 18.44 -3.20 4.73
C THR A 211 17.78 -3.82 3.51
N LYS A 212 18.18 -5.06 3.18
CA LYS A 212 17.62 -5.81 2.05
C LYS A 212 16.37 -6.56 2.46
N LEU A 213 15.42 -6.68 1.53
CA LEU A 213 14.29 -7.58 1.67
C LEU A 213 14.79 -9.03 1.73
N LYS A 214 14.19 -9.84 2.58
CA LYS A 214 14.50 -11.26 2.71
C LYS A 214 13.62 -12.08 1.75
N LYS A 215 13.98 -13.36 1.56
CA LYS A 215 13.14 -14.28 0.77
C LYS A 215 11.73 -14.42 1.35
N GLU A 216 11.58 -14.38 2.68
CA GLU A 216 10.27 -14.38 3.36
C GLU A 216 9.43 -13.12 3.12
N ASP A 217 10.04 -12.06 2.58
CA ASP A 217 9.35 -10.84 2.19
C ASP A 217 8.79 -10.92 0.76
N THR A 218 8.80 -12.09 0.13
CA THR A 218 8.21 -12.31 -1.20
C THR A 218 7.10 -13.36 -1.13
N TYR A 219 5.94 -13.07 -1.72
CA TYR A 219 4.84 -14.00 -1.89
C TYR A 219 5.14 -14.98 -3.04
N ASN A 220 5.99 -15.96 -2.75
CA ASN A 220 6.29 -17.09 -3.60
C ASN A 220 5.64 -18.38 -3.03
N LYS A 221 5.76 -19.49 -3.78
CA LYS A 221 5.20 -20.78 -3.41
C LYS A 221 5.56 -21.22 -1.98
N SER A 222 6.82 -21.08 -1.59
CA SER A 222 7.28 -21.51 -0.26
C SER A 222 6.69 -20.64 0.86
N THR A 223 6.63 -19.32 0.66
CA THR A 223 6.06 -18.39 1.64
C THR A 223 4.55 -18.61 1.81
N LEU A 224 3.80 -18.78 0.72
CA LEU A 224 2.36 -19.04 0.79
C LEU A 224 2.05 -20.42 1.39
N ASN A 225 2.83 -21.45 1.05
CA ASN A 225 2.69 -22.77 1.67
C ASN A 225 2.90 -22.71 3.19
N ARG A 226 3.90 -21.96 3.66
CA ARG A 226 4.15 -21.76 5.10
C ARG A 226 3.02 -21.00 5.79
N MET A 227 2.30 -20.15 5.06
CA MET A 227 1.09 -19.48 5.56
C MET A 227 -0.16 -20.37 5.53
N GLY A 228 -0.05 -21.59 4.99
CA GLY A 228 -1.21 -22.48 4.78
C GLY A 228 -2.14 -21.99 3.66
N TRP A 229 -1.65 -21.11 2.80
CA TRP A 229 -2.44 -20.48 1.74
C TRP A 229 -2.19 -21.23 0.44
N LYS A 230 -2.97 -22.29 0.25
CA LYS A 230 -3.06 -23.03 -0.99
C LYS A 230 -4.43 -22.77 -1.58
N LYS A 231 -4.51 -22.60 -2.89
CA LYS A 231 -5.80 -22.69 -3.57
C LYS A 231 -6.29 -24.13 -3.37
N GLN A 232 -7.51 -24.29 -2.88
CA GLN A 232 -8.12 -25.62 -2.91
C GLN A 232 -8.34 -25.94 -4.39
N GLU A 233 -7.81 -27.09 -4.84
CA GLU A 233 -8.22 -27.66 -6.13
C GLU A 233 -9.74 -27.83 -6.05
N GLY A 234 -10.45 -27.19 -6.97
CA GLY A 234 -11.88 -27.41 -7.17
C GLY A 234 -12.12 -28.75 -7.83
#